data_AF-A0AAW1CTE7-F1
#
_entry.id   AF-A0AAW1CTE7-F1
#
_cell.length_a   1.000
_cell.length_b   1.000
_cell.length_c   1.000
_cell.angle_alpha   90.00
_cell.angle_beta   90.00
_cell.angle_gamma   90.00
#
_symmetry.space_group_name_H-M   'P 1'
#
loop_
_entity.id
_entity.type
_entity.pdbx_description
1 polymer ?
#
loop_
_entity_poly.entity_id
_entity_poly.type
_entity_poly.pdbx_seq_one_letter_code
_entity_poly.pdbx_strand_id
1 'polypeptide(L)'
;MCPKHGTDFLEYKCRYCCSVAVFFCFGSTHFCNACHNDFQRVTNIPKNELPACPAGPKAKQLEGDECPLHVKHPPTGEEFALGCGVCRNAHTF
;
A
#
# COMPACT_ATOMS: atom_id res chain seq x y z
N MET A 1 0.44 1.72 17.71
CA MET A 1 -0.84 2.46 17.80
C MET A 1 -0.52 3.94 17.95
N CYS A 2 -1.27 4.85 17.32
CA CYS A 2 -0.96 6.28 17.39
C CYS A 2 -1.27 6.81 18.79
N PRO A 3 -0.36 7.54 19.47
CA PRO A 3 -0.62 8.08 20.79
C PRO A 3 -1.77 9.10 20.84
N LYS A 4 -2.00 9.81 19.74
CA LYS A 4 -3.01 10.89 19.65
C LYS A 4 -4.36 10.42 19.13
N HIS A 5 -4.35 9.47 18.19
CA HIS A 5 -5.54 9.10 17.43
C HIS A 5 -5.84 7.60 17.45
N GLY A 6 -5.21 6.85 18.36
CA GLY A 6 -5.42 5.42 18.51
C GLY A 6 -5.25 4.67 17.19
N THR A 7 -6.35 4.08 16.71
CA THR A 7 -6.47 3.37 15.43
C THR A 7 -7.43 4.04 14.45
N ASP A 8 -8.04 5.17 14.80
CA ASP A 8 -9.14 5.76 14.03
C ASP A 8 -8.72 6.17 12.62
N PHE A 9 -7.46 6.60 12.48
CA PHE A 9 -6.87 6.95 11.19
C PHE A 9 -5.73 6.01 10.81
N LEU A 10 -5.78 4.75 11.26
CA LEU A 10 -4.81 3.76 10.87
C LEU A 10 -4.99 3.41 9.39
N GLU A 11 -4.01 3.78 8.59
CA GLU A 11 -3.97 3.45 7.17
C GLU A 11 -3.06 2.25 6.91
N TYR A 12 -3.39 1.51 5.87
CA TYR A 12 -2.58 0.42 5.34
C TYR A 12 -2.14 0.72 3.92
N LYS A 13 -0.98 0.19 3.55
CA LYS A 13 -0.52 0.15 2.17
C LYS A 13 -1.29 -0.93 1.42
N CYS A 14 -1.62 -0.68 0.15
CA CYS A 14 -2.06 -1.73 -0.77
C CYS A 14 -0.96 -2.80 -0.88
N ARG A 15 -1.29 -4.07 -0.64
CA ARG A 15 -0.33 -5.18 -0.73
C ARG A 15 0.43 -5.19 -2.06
N TYR A 16 -0.26 -4.82 -3.14
CA TYR A 16 0.23 -4.95 -4.51
C TYR A 16 0.79 -3.66 -5.16
N CYS A 17 0.82 -2.52 -4.47
CA CYS A 17 1.45 -1.30 -4.99
C CYS A 17 1.77 -0.27 -3.89
N CYS A 18 2.43 0.82 -4.25
CA CYS A 18 2.73 1.96 -3.38
C CYS A 18 1.55 2.96 -3.37
N SER A 19 0.38 2.51 -2.93
CA SER A 19 -0.81 3.36 -2.73
C SER A 19 -1.47 3.04 -1.39
N VAL A 20 -2.20 3.99 -0.83
CA VAL A 20 -3.03 3.74 0.37
C VAL A 20 -4.15 2.78 0.00
N ALA A 21 -4.43 1.83 0.88
CA ALA A 21 -5.52 0.88 0.72
C ALA A 21 -6.86 1.53 1.05
N VAL A 22 -7.89 1.09 0.32
CA VAL A 22 -9.28 1.53 0.49
C VAL A 22 -10.19 0.32 0.76
N PHE A 23 -9.76 -0.88 0.33
CA PHE A 23 -10.48 -2.13 0.54
C PHE A 23 -9.66 -3.08 1.39
N PHE A 24 -10.36 -3.85 2.23
CA PHE A 24 -9.82 -4.99 2.94
C PHE A 24 -10.66 -6.22 2.59
N CYS A 25 -10.03 -7.18 1.91
CA CYS A 25 -10.70 -8.35 1.37
C CYS A 25 -10.10 -9.64 1.94
N PHE A 26 -10.90 -10.71 1.91
CA PHE A 26 -10.47 -12.07 2.28
C PHE A 26 -9.88 -12.18 3.70
N GLY A 27 -10.28 -11.27 4.60
CA GLY A 27 -9.84 -11.22 5.99
C GLY A 27 -8.34 -10.98 6.20
N SER A 28 -7.58 -10.64 5.16
CA SER A 28 -6.10 -10.61 5.25
C SER A 28 -5.39 -9.67 4.29
N THR A 29 -6.09 -9.10 3.29
CA THR A 29 -5.41 -8.42 2.18
C THR A 29 -5.97 -7.04 1.92
N HIS A 30 -5.09 -6.04 1.97
CA HIS A 30 -5.42 -4.64 1.68
C HIS A 30 -5.20 -4.28 0.21
N PHE A 31 -6.16 -3.58 -0.40
CA PHE A 31 -6.11 -3.15 -1.80
C PHE A 31 -6.42 -1.65 -1.96
N CYS A 32 -5.72 -0.98 -2.86
CA CYS A 32 -6.20 0.29 -3.44
C CYS A 32 -7.30 -0.02 -4.47
N ASN A 33 -8.10 0.98 -4.85
CA ASN A 33 -9.22 0.78 -5.78
C ASN A 33 -8.80 0.16 -7.13
N ALA A 34 -7.68 0.61 -7.71
CA ALA A 34 -7.22 0.11 -8.99
C ALA A 34 -6.73 -1.35 -8.95
N CYS A 35 -6.07 -1.77 -7.86
CA CYS A 35 -5.69 -3.18 -7.67
C CYS A 35 -6.89 -4.04 -7.28
N HIS A 36 -7.85 -3.49 -6.52
CA HIS A 36 -9.08 -4.18 -6.18
C HIS A 36 -9.92 -4.51 -7.44
N ASN A 37 -10.06 -3.56 -8.37
CA ASN A 37 -10.80 -3.77 -9.62
C ASN A 37 -10.15 -4.81 -10.56
N ASP A 38 -8.90 -5.19 -10.30
CA ASP A 38 -8.14 -6.17 -11.07
C ASP A 38 -7.62 -7.30 -10.17
N PHE A 39 -8.31 -7.54 -9.04
CA PHE A 39 -7.81 -8.42 -7.97
C PHE A 39 -7.48 -9.82 -8.48
N GLN A 40 -8.32 -10.39 -9.35
CA GLN A 40 -8.13 -11.71 -9.94
C GLN A 40 -6.78 -11.84 -10.65
N ARG A 41 -6.30 -10.78 -11.30
CA ARG A 41 -4.99 -10.80 -11.94
C ARG A 41 -3.89 -10.58 -10.91
N VAL A 42 -3.95 -9.50 -10.13
CA VAL A 42 -2.85 -9.11 -9.25
C VAL A 42 -2.56 -10.11 -8.13
N THR A 43 -3.58 -10.83 -7.63
CA THR A 43 -3.38 -11.86 -6.59
C THR A 43 -2.75 -13.15 -7.14
N ASN A 44 -2.80 -13.36 -8.46
CA ASN A 44 -2.23 -14.54 -9.11
C ASN A 44 -0.79 -14.31 -9.60
N ILE A 45 -0.26 -13.10 -9.51
CA ILE A 45 1.14 -12.81 -9.87
C ILE A 45 2.06 -13.35 -8.77
N PRO A 46 3.05 -14.21 -9.09
CA PRO A 46 4.05 -14.65 -8.14
C PRO A 46 4.76 -13.48 -7.46
N LYS A 47 5.01 -13.57 -6.15
CA LYS A 47 5.56 -12.45 -5.36
C LYS A 47 6.89 -11.91 -5.90
N ASN A 48 7.73 -12.78 -6.45
CA ASN A 48 9.02 -12.45 -7.07
C ASN A 48 8.88 -11.74 -8.43
N GLU A 49 7.69 -11.73 -9.03
CA GLU A 49 7.38 -11.06 -10.30
C GLU A 49 6.61 -9.74 -10.10
N LEU A 50 6.25 -9.42 -8.85
CA LEU A 50 5.63 -8.12 -8.53
C LEU A 50 6.65 -6.99 -8.70
N PRO A 51 6.19 -5.79 -9.13
CA PRO A 51 7.07 -4.63 -9.26
C PRO A 51 7.70 -4.25 -7.93
N ALA A 52 8.97 -3.84 -7.98
CA ALA A 52 9.65 -3.29 -6.83
C ALA A 52 9.17 -1.86 -6.57
N CYS A 53 9.43 -1.35 -5.36
CA CYS A 53 9.23 0.07 -5.08
C CYS A 53 10.10 0.91 -6.03
N PRO A 54 9.57 1.93 -6.71
CA PRO A 54 8.19 2.43 -6.66
C PRO A 54 7.20 1.61 -7.52
N ALA A 55 6.21 1.01 -6.87
CA ALA A 55 5.22 0.16 -7.51
C ALA A 55 3.90 0.90 -7.74
N GLY A 56 3.43 0.89 -8.98
CA GLY A 56 2.14 1.43 -9.39
C GLY A 56 1.02 0.38 -9.32
N PRO A 57 -0.26 0.81 -9.35
CA PRO A 57 -1.38 -0.12 -9.35
C PRO A 57 -1.36 -1.09 -10.53
N LYS A 58 -2.04 -2.23 -10.39
CA LYS A 58 -2.17 -3.27 -11.44
C LYS A 58 -0.82 -3.79 -11.92
N ALA A 59 0.11 -4.01 -10.98
CA ALA A 59 1.46 -4.53 -11.23
C ALA A 59 2.29 -3.71 -12.22
N LYS A 60 2.15 -2.37 -12.18
CA LYS A 60 2.94 -1.47 -13.01
C LYS A 60 4.23 -1.06 -12.28
N GLN A 61 5.38 -1.22 -12.91
CA GLN A 61 6.61 -0.60 -12.41
C GLN A 61 6.55 0.92 -12.69
N LEU A 62 6.78 1.75 -11.67
CA LEU A 62 6.93 3.19 -11.86
C LEU A 62 8.40 3.52 -12.12
N GLU A 63 8.63 4.69 -12.72
CA GLU A 63 9.96 5.25 -12.95
C GLU A 63 10.46 5.99 -11.70
N GLY A 64 11.78 6.08 -11.57
CA GLY A 64 12.46 6.74 -10.45
C GLY A 64 12.64 5.84 -9.23
N ASP A 65 13.19 6.44 -8.17
CA ASP A 65 13.60 5.73 -6.95
C ASP A 65 12.80 6.14 -5.72
N GLU A 66 11.90 7.12 -5.87
CA GLU A 66 11.10 7.66 -4.77
C GLU A 66 9.75 6.96 -4.64
N CYS A 67 9.46 6.44 -3.45
CA CYS A 67 8.19 5.82 -3.15
C CYS A 67 7.06 6.87 -3.10
N PRO A 68 5.93 6.69 -3.82
CA PRO A 68 4.78 7.60 -3.76
C PRO A 68 4.17 7.78 -2.36
N LEU A 69 4.45 6.86 -1.43
CA LEU A 69 3.98 6.92 -0.03
C LEU A 69 4.99 7.59 0.91
N HIS A 70 6.16 7.99 0.38
CA HIS A 70 7.29 8.63 1.08
C HIS A 70 7.65 7.92 2.39
N VAL A 71 7.64 6.58 2.36
CA VAL A 71 7.92 5.74 3.52
C VAL A 71 8.71 4.50 3.10
N LYS A 72 9.61 4.03 3.97
CA LYS A 72 10.22 2.71 3.81
C LYS A 72 9.20 1.64 4.17
N HIS A 73 9.01 0.68 3.29
CA HIS A 73 8.06 -0.40 3.47
C HIS A 73 8.66 -1.74 2.98
N PRO A 74 8.11 -2.88 3.43
CA PRO A 74 8.49 -4.19 2.90
C PRO A 74 8.23 -4.32 1.40
N PRO A 75 8.80 -5.34 0.73
CA PRO A 75 8.56 -5.60 -0.69
C PRO A 75 7.07 -5.69 -1.04
N THR A 76 6.75 -5.39 -2.30
CA THR A 76 5.41 -5.59 -2.85
C THR A 76 4.99 -7.06 -2.69
N GLY A 77 3.73 -7.29 -2.31
CA GLY A 77 3.22 -8.61 -1.94
C GLY A 77 3.11 -8.84 -0.42
N GLU A 78 3.53 -7.89 0.41
CA GLU A 78 3.41 -7.95 1.87
C GLU A 78 2.45 -6.87 2.41
N GLU A 79 1.74 -7.22 3.48
CA GLU A 79 0.91 -6.27 4.24
C GLU A 79 1.79 -5.29 4.99
N PHE A 80 1.37 -4.01 5.04
CA PHE A 80 2.11 -3.00 5.76
C PHE A 80 1.18 -1.91 6.30
N ALA A 81 1.19 -1.73 7.62
CA ALA A 81 0.51 -0.63 8.27
C ALA A 81 1.35 0.65 8.06
N LEU A 82 0.74 1.66 7.46
CA LEU A 82 1.38 2.97 7.26
C LEU A 82 1.37 3.78 8.56
N GLY A 83 0.45 3.48 9.47
CA GLY A 83 0.26 4.22 10.71
C GLY A 83 -0.83 5.28 10.54
N CYS A 84 -0.79 6.33 11.36
CA CYS A 84 -1.83 7.35 11.38
C CYS A 84 -1.74 8.28 10.16
N GLY A 85 -2.76 8.26 9.30
CA GLY A 85 -2.83 9.11 8.10
C GLY A 85 -2.76 10.61 8.41
N VAL A 86 -3.43 11.05 9.48
CA VAL A 86 -3.41 12.46 9.92
C VAL A 86 -1.99 12.90 10.30
N CYS A 87 -1.29 12.10 11.11
CA CYS A 87 0.09 12.41 11.49
C CYS A 87 1.03 12.42 10.29
N ARG A 88 0.86 11.46 9.36
CA ARG A 88 1.68 11.38 8.15
C ARG A 88 1.54 12.60 7.25
N ASN A 89 0.31 13.08 7.05
CA ASN A 89 0.05 14.27 6.23
C ASN A 89 0.44 15.58 6.93
N ALA A 90 0.45 15.61 8.27
CA ALA A 90 0.89 16.79 9.02
C ALA A 90 2.40 17.06 8.91
N HIS A 91 3.21 16.05 8.59
CA HIS A 91 4.66 16.19 8.40
C HIS A 91 5.06 16.62 6.98
N THR A 92 4.09 16.81 6.07
CA THR A 92 4.31 17.27 4.69
C THR A 92 3.91 18.74 4.46
N PHE A 93 3.62 19.50 5.52
CA PHE A 93 3.35 20.94 5.50
C PHE A 93 4.38 21.72 6.31
#